data_AF-A0A7D9LVP6-F1
#
_entry.id   AF-A0A7D9LVP6-F1
#
_cell.length_a   1.000
_cell.length_b   1.000
_cell.length_c   1.000
_cell.angle_alpha   90.00
_cell.angle_beta   90.00
_cell.angle_gamma   90.00
#
_symmetry.space_group_name_H-M   'P 1'
#
loop_
_entity.id
_entity.type
_entity.pdbx_description
1 polymer ?
#
loop_
_entity_poly.entity_id
_entity_poly.type
_entity_poly.pdbx_seq_one_letter_code
_entity_poly.pdbx_strand_id
1 'polypeptide(L)'
;CPVFSGEENRVPAKCLICGQWLCCEAWCCKQTIGGKDVGSCTAHALTCGAGVGIFLRVRDCIVLLLNGVGKGCFFAPPYLDAYGETDPGLRRGNPLYLCDERYQRLQKVWKQHGIAVTEGLVRQKAEHNNCELSTLEEVSLHQLDIERIEILDKVCRELKILYLQSNLIPKIENVGRLKKLEYLNLALNNIEKVENLEGCESLQKLDLTVNFVGELTSIKSLEVNHHLQQ
;
A
#
# COMPACT_ATOMS: atom_id res chain seq x y z
N CYS A 1 3.27 27.59 -4.29
CA CYS A 1 4.00 27.18 -5.51
C CYS A 1 4.79 28.40 -5.98
N PRO A 2 6.12 28.31 -6.18
CA PRO A 2 6.92 29.43 -6.68
C PRO A 2 6.72 29.72 -8.18
N VAL A 3 6.01 28.83 -8.91
CA VAL A 3 5.87 28.88 -10.38
C VAL A 3 4.51 29.44 -10.84
N PHE A 4 3.47 29.44 -9.99
CA PHE A 4 2.12 29.86 -10.38
C PHE A 4 1.44 30.71 -9.28
N SER A 5 0.93 31.89 -9.65
CA SER A 5 0.36 32.91 -8.76
C SER A 5 -1.15 32.79 -8.53
N GLY A 6 -1.90 31.98 -9.30
CA GLY A 6 -3.34 31.74 -9.08
C GLY A 6 -3.64 30.85 -7.87
N GLU A 7 -4.73 31.13 -7.14
CA GLU A 7 -5.09 30.48 -5.87
C GLU A 7 -5.78 29.12 -6.01
N GLU A 8 -6.43 28.86 -7.14
CA GLU A 8 -7.24 27.66 -7.35
C GLU A 8 -6.38 26.40 -7.55
N ASN A 9 -6.76 25.29 -6.89
CA ASN A 9 -6.15 23.95 -6.97
C ASN A 9 -4.72 23.79 -6.44
N ARG A 10 -4.30 24.57 -5.43
CA ARG A 10 -3.06 24.27 -4.70
C ARG A 10 -3.32 23.20 -3.64
N VAL A 11 -2.69 22.03 -3.79
CA VAL A 11 -2.64 21.01 -2.75
C VAL A 11 -1.24 21.04 -2.11
N PRO A 12 -1.03 21.81 -1.03
CA PRO A 12 0.25 21.84 -0.34
C PRO A 12 0.47 20.51 0.38
N ALA A 13 1.63 19.91 0.15
CA ALA A 13 2.05 18.70 0.83
C ALA A 13 3.38 18.94 1.56
N LYS A 14 3.50 18.43 2.79
CA LYS A 14 4.72 18.49 3.58
C LYS A 14 5.38 17.12 3.58
N CYS A 15 6.63 17.03 3.12
CA CYS A 15 7.44 15.82 3.26
C CYS A 15 7.68 15.54 4.73
N LEU A 16 7.25 14.38 5.23
CA LEU A 16 7.44 14.00 6.63
C LEU A 16 8.84 13.45 6.92
N ILE A 17 9.67 13.27 5.89
CA ILE A 17 11.07 12.82 6.01
C ILE A 17 11.99 14.03 6.27
N CYS A 18 11.94 15.05 5.40
CA CYS A 18 12.84 16.21 5.46
C CYS A 18 12.15 17.53 5.85
N GLY A 19 10.83 17.56 5.94
CA GLY A 19 10.05 18.76 6.27
C GLY A 19 9.77 19.71 5.11
N GLN A 20 10.26 19.43 3.90
CA GLN A 20 10.09 20.31 2.74
C GLN A 20 8.62 20.41 2.28
N TRP A 21 8.19 21.62 1.94
CA TRP A 21 6.88 21.88 1.33
C TRP A 21 6.91 21.72 -0.19
N LEU A 22 5.91 21.03 -0.72
CA LEU A 22 5.81 20.63 -2.12
C LEU A 22 4.39 20.89 -2.64
N CYS A 23 4.29 21.03 -3.96
CA CYS A 23 3.00 21.10 -4.65
C CYS A 23 2.57 19.67 -5.02
N CYS A 24 1.47 19.20 -4.44
CA CYS A 24 0.83 17.95 -4.80
C CYS A 24 -0.25 18.22 -5.87
N GLU A 25 -0.49 17.26 -6.77
CA GLU A 25 -1.57 17.24 -7.79
C GLU A 25 -1.62 18.37 -8.85
N ALA A 26 -0.87 19.46 -8.71
CA ALA A 26 -0.87 20.53 -9.70
C ALA A 26 0.06 20.23 -10.89
N TRP A 27 -0.40 20.56 -12.11
CA TRP A 27 0.40 20.42 -13.33
C TRP A 27 1.58 21.39 -13.41
N CYS A 28 1.55 22.46 -12.61
CA CYS A 28 2.53 23.55 -12.66
C CYS A 28 3.94 23.17 -12.18
N CYS A 29 4.10 22.08 -11.44
CA CYS A 29 5.40 21.63 -10.92
C CYS A 29 5.81 20.25 -11.45
N LYS A 30 5.34 19.86 -12.64
CA LYS A 30 5.77 18.61 -13.26
C LYS A 30 7.25 18.66 -13.61
N GLN A 31 7.94 17.53 -13.47
CA GLN A 31 9.32 17.32 -13.89
C GLN A 31 9.38 16.07 -14.76
N THR A 32 10.21 16.07 -15.79
CA THR A 32 10.41 14.90 -16.65
C THR A 32 11.56 14.05 -16.12
N ILE A 33 11.26 12.82 -15.70
CA ILE A 33 12.23 11.87 -15.18
C ILE A 33 12.11 10.57 -15.98
N GLY A 34 13.21 10.13 -16.61
CA GLY A 34 13.21 8.90 -17.42
C GLY A 34 12.20 8.93 -18.58
N GLY A 35 11.95 10.10 -19.17
CA GLY A 35 10.98 10.28 -20.26
C GLY A 35 9.51 10.32 -19.83
N LYS A 36 9.22 10.33 -18.52
CA LYS A 36 7.86 10.46 -17.98
C LYS A 36 7.71 11.75 -17.17
N ASP A 37 6.59 12.43 -17.36
CA ASP A 37 6.24 13.59 -16.54
C ASP A 37 5.68 13.14 -15.19
N VAL A 38 6.35 13.56 -14.11
CA VAL A 38 5.99 13.23 -12.74
C VAL A 38 5.71 14.50 -11.94
N GLY A 39 4.84 14.40 -10.93
CA GLY A 39 4.56 15.50 -10.01
C GLY A 39 5.72 15.79 -9.06
N SER A 40 5.68 16.97 -8.42
CA SER A 40 6.75 17.43 -7.52
C SER A 40 7.01 16.49 -6.32
N CYS A 41 5.97 15.85 -5.77
CA CYS A 41 6.14 14.88 -4.68
C CYS A 41 6.90 13.62 -5.13
N THR A 42 6.58 13.09 -6.32
CA THR A 42 7.27 11.93 -6.90
C THR A 42 8.72 12.25 -7.23
N ALA A 43 8.97 13.41 -7.85
CA ALA A 43 10.33 13.86 -8.14
C ALA A 43 11.16 14.04 -6.85
N HIS A 44 10.57 14.63 -5.81
CA HIS A 44 11.22 14.78 -4.52
C HIS A 44 11.46 13.44 -3.81
N ALA A 45 10.54 12.47 -3.90
CA ALA A 45 10.73 11.15 -3.31
C ALA A 45 11.98 10.45 -3.85
N LEU A 46 12.29 10.61 -5.15
CA LEU A 46 13.48 10.05 -5.78
C LEU A 46 14.79 10.58 -5.19
N THR A 47 14.83 11.85 -4.78
CA THR A 47 16.04 12.47 -4.21
C THR A 47 16.10 12.43 -2.68
N CYS A 48 14.95 12.54 -2.01
CA CYS A 48 14.86 12.61 -0.54
C CYS A 48 14.74 11.24 0.14
N GLY A 49 14.06 10.28 -0.48
CA GLY A 49 13.75 8.99 0.12
C GLY A 49 14.04 7.80 -0.79
N ALA A 50 14.99 7.95 -1.72
CA ALA A 50 15.41 6.92 -2.67
C ALA A 50 14.25 6.29 -3.47
N GLY A 51 13.27 7.13 -3.84
CA GLY A 51 12.06 6.73 -4.56
C GLY A 51 10.85 6.51 -3.66
N VAL A 52 11.03 6.38 -2.35
CA VAL A 52 9.94 6.29 -1.38
C VAL A 52 9.69 7.67 -0.75
N GLY A 53 8.43 8.03 -0.51
CA GLY A 53 8.13 9.31 0.11
C GLY A 53 6.85 9.29 0.93
N ILE A 54 6.84 10.08 2.00
CA ILE A 54 5.69 10.25 2.90
C ILE A 54 5.35 11.72 2.97
N PHE A 55 4.14 12.06 2.54
CA PHE A 55 3.72 13.45 2.36
C PHE A 55 2.39 13.70 3.05
N LEU A 56 2.35 14.63 4.00
CA LEU A 56 1.08 15.09 4.58
C LEU A 56 0.45 16.15 3.67
N ARG A 57 -0.70 15.84 3.07
CA ARG A 57 -1.55 16.83 2.40
C ARG A 57 -2.34 17.58 3.45
N VAL A 58 -1.95 18.82 3.69
CA VAL A 58 -2.44 19.58 4.86
C VAL A 58 -3.90 19.98 4.71
N ARG A 59 -4.33 20.36 3.49
CA ARG A 59 -5.72 20.75 3.22
C ARG A 59 -6.69 19.59 3.28
N ASP A 60 -6.22 18.41 2.86
CA ASP A 60 -7.05 17.22 2.77
C ASP A 60 -7.01 16.38 4.05
N CYS A 61 -6.11 16.71 4.98
CA CYS A 61 -5.82 15.94 6.19
C CYS A 61 -5.61 14.45 5.84
N ILE A 62 -4.72 14.17 4.90
CA ILE A 62 -4.42 12.81 4.44
C ILE A 62 -2.94 12.66 4.19
N VAL A 63 -2.40 11.47 4.42
CA VAL A 63 -1.00 11.15 4.12
C VAL A 63 -0.94 10.46 2.76
N LEU A 64 -0.08 10.96 1.87
CA LEU A 64 0.25 10.33 0.60
C LEU A 64 1.57 9.58 0.77
N LEU A 65 1.51 8.27 0.58
CA LEU A 65 2.67 7.38 0.52
C LEU A 65 3.02 7.15 -0.94
N LEU A 66 4.27 7.42 -1.34
CA LEU A 66 4.77 7.19 -2.69
C LEU A 66 5.83 6.09 -2.68
N ASN A 67 5.84 5.26 -3.73
CA ASN A 67 6.83 4.21 -3.92
C ASN A 67 7.27 4.13 -5.41
N GLY A 68 8.20 4.99 -5.78
CA GLY A 68 8.71 5.12 -7.15
C GLY A 68 7.81 5.99 -8.03
N VAL A 69 7.96 5.85 -9.34
CA VAL A 69 7.27 6.69 -10.33
C VAL A 69 5.85 6.19 -10.58
N GLY A 70 4.86 7.02 -10.23
CA GLY A 70 3.44 6.78 -10.55
C GLY A 70 2.74 5.78 -9.63
N LYS A 71 3.36 5.39 -8.51
CA LYS A 71 2.79 4.47 -7.52
C LYS A 71 2.70 5.13 -6.15
N GLY A 72 1.58 4.93 -5.50
CA GLY A 72 1.33 5.42 -4.15
C GLY A 72 -0.05 5.03 -3.63
N CYS A 73 -0.26 5.26 -2.33
CA CYS A 73 -1.53 5.07 -1.66
C CYS A 73 -1.78 6.22 -0.68
N PHE A 74 -3.04 6.34 -0.25
CA PHE A 74 -3.44 7.29 0.77
C PHE A 74 -3.59 6.59 2.12
N PHE A 75 -3.01 7.21 3.15
CA PHE A 75 -3.01 6.74 4.52
C PHE A 75 -3.72 7.74 5.43
N ALA A 76 -4.34 7.23 6.49
CA ALA A 76 -5.01 8.08 7.47
C ALA A 76 -4.00 9.04 8.12
N PRO A 77 -4.38 10.32 8.36
CA PRO A 77 -3.50 11.26 9.02
C PRO A 77 -3.26 10.84 10.48
N PRO A 78 -2.12 11.24 11.07
CA PRO A 78 -1.86 11.05 12.48
C PRO A 78 -2.57 12.09 13.36
N TYR A 79 -3.55 12.84 12.83
CA TYR A 79 -4.21 13.93 13.54
C TYR A 79 -5.67 13.59 13.79
N LEU A 80 -6.10 13.73 15.05
CA LEU A 80 -7.45 13.42 15.51
C LEU A 80 -8.04 14.59 16.29
N ASP A 81 -9.37 14.71 16.26
CA ASP A 81 -10.08 15.61 17.15
C ASP A 81 -10.23 15.01 18.56
N ALA A 82 -10.91 15.75 19.45
CA ALA A 82 -11.15 15.34 20.83
C ALA A 82 -11.97 14.04 20.97
N TYR A 83 -12.65 13.60 19.90
CA TYR A 83 -13.45 12.38 19.85
C TYR A 83 -12.71 11.21 19.19
N GLY A 84 -11.45 11.41 18.78
CA GLY A 84 -10.65 10.39 18.12
C GLY A 84 -10.96 10.23 16.62
N GLU A 85 -11.62 11.21 16.01
CA GLU A 85 -11.97 11.19 14.60
C GLU A 85 -11.02 12.05 13.75
N THR A 86 -10.83 11.65 12.50
CA THR A 86 -10.15 12.49 11.49
C THR A 86 -11.14 13.47 10.87
N ASP A 87 -10.64 14.57 10.29
CA ASP A 87 -11.46 15.51 9.52
C ASP A 87 -10.95 15.60 8.05
N PRO A 88 -11.36 14.65 7.18
CA PRO A 88 -10.96 14.66 5.77
C PRO A 88 -11.39 15.96 5.07
N GLY A 89 -10.43 16.64 4.46
CA GLY A 89 -10.69 17.94 3.83
C GLY A 89 -10.88 19.10 4.82
N LEU A 90 -10.62 18.89 6.12
CA LEU A 90 -10.80 19.88 7.18
C LEU A 90 -12.17 20.56 7.13
N ARG A 91 -13.23 19.79 6.81
CA ARG A 91 -14.56 20.31 6.51
C ARG A 91 -15.33 20.67 7.77
N ARG A 92 -15.11 19.92 8.86
CA ARG A 92 -15.78 20.14 10.15
C ARG A 92 -15.16 21.31 10.89
N GLY A 93 -13.86 21.55 10.69
CA GLY A 93 -13.13 22.65 11.32
C GLY A 93 -12.81 22.42 12.79
N ASN A 94 -12.93 21.16 13.26
CA ASN A 94 -12.53 20.80 14.61
C ASN A 94 -11.02 20.94 14.78
N PRO A 95 -10.52 21.44 15.93
CA PRO A 95 -9.09 21.38 16.24
C PRO A 95 -8.61 19.93 16.23
N LEU A 96 -7.57 19.65 15.44
CA LEU A 96 -6.93 18.34 15.38
C LEU A 96 -5.58 18.37 16.11
N TYR A 97 -5.28 17.30 16.81
CA TYR A 97 -4.07 17.11 17.59
C TYR A 97 -3.31 15.88 17.09
N LEU A 98 -1.98 15.92 17.19
CA LEU A 98 -1.15 14.78 16.84
C LEU A 98 -1.46 13.62 17.80
N CYS A 99 -1.87 12.49 17.25
CA CYS A 99 -2.01 11.22 17.95
C CYS A 99 -0.68 10.46 17.84
N ASP A 100 0.03 10.35 18.95
CA ASP A 100 1.35 9.70 18.99
C ASP A 100 1.30 8.25 18.50
N GLU A 101 0.25 7.50 18.84
CA GLU A 101 0.08 6.12 18.40
C GLU A 101 -0.02 6.03 16.87
N ARG A 102 -0.86 6.87 16.24
CA ARG A 102 -0.97 6.90 14.77
C ARG A 102 0.30 7.38 14.10
N TYR A 103 0.99 8.34 14.71
CA TYR A 103 2.27 8.82 14.21
C TYR A 103 3.34 7.71 14.25
N GLN A 104 3.39 6.93 15.34
CA GLN A 104 4.27 5.77 15.44
C GLN A 104 3.95 4.69 14.41
N ARG A 105 2.67 4.42 14.14
CA ARG A 105 2.26 3.50 13.06
C ARG A 105 2.76 3.99 11.69
N LEU A 106 2.61 5.27 11.39
CA LEU A 106 3.13 5.86 10.16
C LEU A 106 4.67 5.76 10.06
N GLN A 107 5.37 6.00 11.18
CA GLN A 107 6.82 5.80 11.25
C GLN A 107 7.23 4.33 11.07
N LYS A 108 6.42 3.38 11.54
CA LYS A 108 6.67 1.96 11.38
C LYS A 108 6.53 1.55 9.90
N VAL A 109 5.47 2.00 9.22
CA VAL A 109 5.29 1.82 7.76
C VAL A 109 6.52 2.31 6.99
N TRP A 110 7.05 3.48 7.35
CA TRP A 110 8.29 4.01 6.77
C TRP A 110 9.50 3.10 7.03
N LYS A 111 9.78 2.81 8.31
CA LYS A 111 10.97 2.07 8.75
C LYS A 111 10.99 0.64 8.24
N GLN A 112 9.82 0.04 8.02
CA GLN A 112 9.67 -1.34 7.56
C GLN A 112 9.50 -1.46 6.04
N HIS A 113 9.54 -0.35 5.31
CA HIS A 113 9.22 -0.33 3.87
C HIS A 113 7.82 -0.90 3.55
N GLY A 114 6.86 -0.77 4.48
CA GLY A 114 5.53 -1.40 4.44
C GLY A 114 4.53 -0.80 3.44
N ILE A 115 4.93 0.20 2.66
CA ILE A 115 4.04 0.92 1.72
C ILE A 115 3.53 -0.01 0.59
N ALA A 116 4.31 -1.03 0.23
CA ALA A 116 3.88 -2.08 -0.69
C ALA A 116 4.71 -3.35 -0.46
N VAL A 117 4.20 -4.50 -0.91
CA VAL A 117 5.06 -5.69 -1.09
C VAL A 117 6.07 -5.41 -2.20
N THR A 118 7.26 -4.92 -1.82
CA THR A 118 8.36 -4.61 -2.73
C THR A 118 9.28 -5.82 -2.91
N GLU A 119 10.03 -5.85 -4.03
CA GLU A 119 11.03 -6.90 -4.24
C GLU A 119 12.08 -6.93 -3.12
N GLY A 120 12.51 -5.76 -2.62
CA GLY A 120 13.45 -5.65 -1.51
C GLY A 120 12.91 -6.28 -0.22
N LEU A 121 11.63 -6.03 0.11
CA LEU A 121 10.98 -6.62 1.27
C LEU A 121 10.90 -8.15 1.15
N VAL A 122 10.46 -8.66 -0.01
CA VAL A 122 10.38 -10.11 -0.24
C VAL A 122 11.77 -10.74 -0.20
N ARG A 123 12.79 -10.08 -0.77
CA ARG A 123 14.18 -10.55 -0.76
C ARG A 123 14.75 -10.61 0.65
N GLN A 124 14.48 -9.61 1.47
CA GLN A 124 14.84 -9.61 2.90
C GLN A 124 14.18 -10.78 3.63
N LYS A 125 12.89 -11.04 3.35
CA LYS A 125 12.16 -12.16 3.96
C LYS A 125 12.55 -13.53 3.39
N ALA A 126 13.21 -13.56 2.24
CA ALA A 126 13.77 -14.74 1.59
C ALA A 126 15.25 -14.99 1.94
N GLU A 127 15.77 -14.42 3.04
CA GLU A 127 17.17 -14.59 3.46
C GLU A 127 17.58 -16.07 3.60
N HIS A 128 16.65 -16.90 4.09
CA HIS A 128 16.81 -18.35 4.24
C HIS A 128 16.81 -19.10 2.90
N ASN A 129 16.41 -18.45 1.80
CA ASN A 129 16.43 -18.98 0.44
C ASN A 129 17.53 -18.34 -0.42
N ASN A 130 18.68 -18.00 0.20
CA ASN A 130 19.79 -17.32 -0.44
C ASN A 130 19.38 -16.02 -1.19
N CYS A 131 18.30 -15.38 -0.73
CA CYS A 131 17.71 -14.21 -1.41
C CYS A 131 17.25 -14.47 -2.86
N GLU A 132 17.10 -15.73 -3.28
CA GLU A 132 16.57 -16.11 -4.59
C GLU A 132 15.04 -16.09 -4.55
N LEU A 133 14.43 -15.27 -5.39
CA LEU A 133 12.96 -15.09 -5.39
C LEU A 133 12.28 -16.04 -6.36
N SER A 134 12.98 -16.43 -7.42
CA SER A 134 12.41 -17.26 -8.49
C SER A 134 12.09 -18.68 -8.03
N THR A 135 12.80 -19.17 -6.99
CA THR A 135 12.62 -20.51 -6.41
C THR A 135 11.90 -20.49 -5.06
N LEU A 136 11.47 -19.31 -4.59
CA LEU A 136 10.88 -19.16 -3.25
C LEU A 136 9.51 -19.85 -3.20
N GLU A 137 9.38 -20.87 -2.34
CA GLU A 137 8.12 -21.61 -2.17
C GLU A 137 7.24 -21.05 -1.05
N GLU A 138 7.83 -20.39 -0.06
CA GLU A 138 7.10 -19.85 1.09
C GLU A 138 7.62 -18.46 1.45
N VAL A 139 6.70 -17.53 1.75
CA VAL A 139 7.07 -16.20 2.26
C VAL A 139 6.11 -15.72 3.35
N SER A 140 6.70 -15.16 4.41
CA SER A 140 5.95 -14.59 5.53
C SER A 140 6.03 -13.06 5.57
N LEU A 141 4.88 -12.42 5.34
CA LEU A 141 4.69 -10.97 5.25
C LEU A 141 3.63 -10.47 6.23
N HIS A 142 3.50 -11.11 7.40
CA HIS A 142 2.50 -10.73 8.41
C HIS A 142 2.92 -9.50 9.23
N GLN A 143 1.94 -8.72 9.71
CA GLN A 143 2.13 -7.60 10.66
C GLN A 143 3.05 -6.48 10.16
N LEU A 144 3.02 -6.21 8.85
CA LEU A 144 3.86 -5.22 8.18
C LEU A 144 3.09 -3.96 7.75
N ASP A 145 1.82 -3.85 8.16
CA ASP A 145 0.93 -2.76 7.77
C ASP A 145 0.84 -2.59 6.23
N ILE A 146 0.92 -3.70 5.48
CA ILE A 146 0.91 -3.71 4.01
C ILE A 146 -0.47 -3.30 3.50
N GLU A 147 -0.52 -2.34 2.58
CA GLU A 147 -1.78 -1.91 1.93
C GLU A 147 -1.96 -2.46 0.52
N ARG A 148 -0.88 -2.83 -0.17
CA ARG A 148 -0.92 -3.26 -1.58
C ARG A 148 0.04 -4.41 -1.88
N ILE A 149 -0.45 -5.41 -2.61
CA ILE A 149 0.33 -6.49 -3.20
C ILE A 149 0.73 -6.03 -4.62
N GLU A 150 2.01 -5.91 -4.95
CA GLU A 150 2.43 -5.37 -6.27
C GLU A 150 3.31 -6.27 -7.12
N ILE A 151 4.20 -7.06 -6.51
CA ILE A 151 5.31 -7.70 -7.23
C ILE A 151 5.26 -9.23 -7.20
N LEU A 152 4.49 -9.83 -6.29
CA LEU A 152 4.54 -11.27 -6.01
C LEU A 152 4.33 -12.12 -7.27
N ASP A 153 3.33 -11.78 -8.08
CA ASP A 153 3.02 -12.47 -9.35
C ASP A 153 4.12 -12.38 -10.43
N LYS A 154 5.09 -11.48 -10.27
CA LYS A 154 6.21 -11.28 -11.22
C LYS A 154 7.48 -11.98 -10.76
N VAL A 155 7.76 -11.97 -9.46
CA VAL A 155 9.07 -12.43 -8.94
C VAL A 155 9.02 -13.82 -8.30
N CYS A 156 7.88 -14.25 -7.74
CA CYS A 156 7.77 -15.48 -6.96
C CYS A 156 6.88 -16.51 -7.66
N ARG A 157 7.28 -17.00 -8.83
CA ARG A 157 6.45 -17.94 -9.64
C ARG A 157 6.27 -19.31 -9.01
N GLU A 158 7.19 -19.71 -8.14
CA GLU A 158 7.21 -21.01 -7.47
C GLU A 158 6.53 -20.98 -6.09
N LEU A 159 5.93 -19.85 -5.72
CA LEU A 159 5.32 -19.67 -4.40
C LEU A 159 4.11 -20.59 -4.20
N LYS A 160 4.16 -21.37 -3.12
CA LYS A 160 3.12 -22.29 -2.66
C LYS A 160 2.38 -21.73 -1.44
N ILE A 161 3.09 -21.05 -0.54
CA ILE A 161 2.53 -20.55 0.72
C ILE A 161 2.80 -19.06 0.88
N LEU A 162 1.74 -18.28 1.08
CA LEU A 162 1.80 -16.82 1.26
C LEU A 162 1.06 -16.39 2.52
N TYR A 163 1.81 -15.88 3.49
CA TYR A 163 1.26 -15.31 4.72
C TYR A 163 1.19 -13.78 4.63
N LEU A 164 -0.03 -13.24 4.60
CA LEU A 164 -0.32 -11.81 4.58
C LEU A 164 -1.26 -11.41 5.74
N GLN A 165 -1.34 -12.21 6.80
CA GLN A 165 -2.24 -11.91 7.92
C GLN A 165 -1.85 -10.64 8.69
N SER A 166 -2.84 -9.97 9.28
CA SER A 166 -2.65 -8.73 10.06
C SER A 166 -1.97 -7.62 9.24
N ASN A 167 -2.51 -7.34 8.07
CA ASN A 167 -2.11 -6.22 7.22
C ASN A 167 -3.32 -5.32 6.95
N LEU A 168 -3.18 -4.32 6.09
CA LEU A 168 -4.20 -3.32 5.78
C LEU A 168 -4.68 -3.42 4.32
N ILE A 169 -4.65 -4.62 3.75
CA ILE A 169 -4.92 -4.84 2.32
C ILE A 169 -6.43 -4.68 2.08
N PRO A 170 -6.88 -3.69 1.29
CA PRO A 170 -8.30 -3.48 1.02
C PRO A 170 -8.83 -4.35 -0.13
N LYS A 171 -7.93 -4.85 -0.99
CA LYS A 171 -8.27 -5.57 -2.22
C LYS A 171 -7.22 -6.61 -2.57
N ILE A 172 -7.69 -7.79 -2.99
CA ILE A 172 -6.84 -8.84 -3.54
C ILE A 172 -6.45 -8.46 -4.97
N GLU A 173 -5.16 -8.31 -5.24
CA GLU A 173 -4.61 -8.00 -6.56
C GLU A 173 -3.21 -8.59 -6.70
N ASN A 174 -2.72 -8.73 -7.94
CA ASN A 174 -1.36 -9.19 -8.24
C ASN A 174 -0.97 -10.53 -7.58
N VAL A 175 -1.94 -11.45 -7.47
CA VAL A 175 -1.76 -12.86 -7.07
C VAL A 175 -2.17 -13.85 -8.17
N GLY A 176 -2.94 -13.41 -9.17
CA GLY A 176 -3.54 -14.29 -10.17
C GLY A 176 -2.58 -15.02 -11.12
N ARG A 177 -1.25 -14.78 -11.07
CA ARG A 177 -0.26 -15.57 -11.84
C ARG A 177 0.45 -16.61 -10.99
N LEU A 178 0.16 -16.68 -9.69
CA LEU A 178 0.74 -17.63 -8.75
C LEU A 178 0.04 -18.99 -8.89
N LYS A 179 0.26 -19.66 -10.03
CA LYS A 179 -0.41 -20.93 -10.37
C LYS A 179 -0.15 -22.06 -9.37
N LYS A 180 1.01 -22.01 -8.70
CA LYS A 180 1.47 -22.97 -7.69
C LYS A 180 1.03 -22.63 -6.27
N LEU A 181 0.32 -21.52 -6.07
CA LEU A 181 -0.11 -21.10 -4.74
C LEU A 181 -1.14 -22.09 -4.19
N GLU A 182 -0.80 -22.76 -3.10
CA GLU A 182 -1.62 -23.76 -2.41
C GLU A 182 -2.32 -23.15 -1.19
N TYR A 183 -1.64 -22.25 -0.48
CA TYR A 183 -2.18 -21.58 0.70
C TYR A 183 -1.98 -20.06 0.66
N LEU A 184 -3.09 -19.33 0.76
CA LEU A 184 -3.13 -17.88 0.90
C LEU A 184 -3.78 -17.50 2.23
N ASN A 185 -3.00 -16.89 3.13
CA ASN A 185 -3.53 -16.34 4.38
C ASN A 185 -3.68 -14.82 4.29
N LEU A 186 -4.92 -14.35 4.26
CA LEU A 186 -5.31 -12.94 4.25
C LEU A 186 -6.16 -12.58 5.49
N ALA A 187 -6.07 -13.37 6.57
CA ALA A 187 -6.81 -13.09 7.80
C ALA A 187 -6.45 -11.71 8.39
N LEU A 188 -7.38 -11.06 9.06
CA LEU A 188 -7.17 -9.75 9.69
C LEU A 188 -6.67 -8.70 8.67
N ASN A 189 -7.41 -8.52 7.58
CA ASN A 189 -7.17 -7.48 6.57
C ASN A 189 -8.44 -6.64 6.34
N ASN A 190 -8.40 -5.71 5.38
CA ASN A 190 -9.50 -4.81 5.05
C ASN A 190 -10.25 -5.24 3.77
N ILE A 191 -10.24 -6.53 3.41
CA ILE A 191 -10.80 -7.00 2.14
C ILE A 191 -12.32 -6.95 2.18
N GLU A 192 -12.91 -6.23 1.23
CA GLU A 192 -14.38 -6.09 1.10
C GLU A 192 -14.99 -7.07 0.07
N LYS A 193 -14.16 -7.57 -0.85
CA LYS A 193 -14.61 -8.40 -1.97
C LYS A 193 -13.59 -9.48 -2.32
N VAL A 194 -14.06 -10.69 -2.57
CA VAL A 194 -13.25 -11.78 -3.11
C VAL A 194 -13.20 -11.64 -4.64
N GLU A 195 -12.00 -11.47 -5.20
CA GLU A 195 -11.77 -11.33 -6.64
C GLU A 195 -10.28 -11.57 -6.97
N ASN A 196 -9.95 -11.71 -8.26
CA ASN A 196 -8.58 -11.83 -8.77
C ASN A 196 -7.82 -13.10 -8.31
N LEU A 197 -8.55 -14.15 -7.96
CA LEU A 197 -8.03 -15.46 -7.55
C LEU A 197 -8.20 -16.54 -8.64
N GLU A 198 -8.76 -16.18 -9.79
CA GLU A 198 -9.14 -17.12 -10.85
C GLU A 198 -7.95 -17.87 -11.45
N GLY A 199 -6.77 -17.25 -11.45
CA GLY A 199 -5.53 -17.87 -11.93
C GLY A 199 -4.72 -18.63 -10.87
N CYS A 200 -5.19 -18.68 -9.62
CA CYS A 200 -4.58 -19.49 -8.54
C CYS A 200 -5.09 -20.93 -8.63
N GLU A 201 -4.72 -21.63 -9.71
CA GLU A 201 -5.25 -22.96 -10.06
C GLU A 201 -5.02 -24.02 -8.96
N SER A 202 -3.88 -23.97 -8.25
CA SER A 202 -3.52 -24.93 -7.21
C SER A 202 -4.03 -24.57 -5.80
N LEU A 203 -4.84 -23.52 -5.66
CA LEU A 203 -5.24 -22.99 -4.36
C LEU A 203 -6.11 -24.01 -3.61
N GLN A 204 -5.61 -24.47 -2.48
CA GLN A 204 -6.25 -25.47 -1.62
C GLN A 204 -6.85 -24.85 -0.36
N LYS A 205 -6.23 -23.79 0.15
CA LYS A 205 -6.65 -23.11 1.37
C LYS A 205 -6.60 -21.59 1.20
N LEU A 206 -7.70 -20.94 1.57
CA LEU A 206 -7.84 -19.49 1.59
C LEU A 206 -8.36 -19.07 2.96
N ASP A 207 -7.59 -18.28 3.69
CA ASP A 207 -8.00 -17.73 4.98
C ASP A 207 -8.37 -16.25 4.83
N LEU A 208 -9.66 -15.94 4.98
CA LEU A 208 -10.21 -14.59 4.97
C LEU A 208 -10.82 -14.20 6.33
N THR A 209 -10.45 -14.92 7.40
CA THR A 209 -11.02 -14.69 8.74
C THR A 209 -10.80 -13.25 9.20
N VAL A 210 -11.84 -12.62 9.75
CA VAL A 210 -11.81 -11.20 10.18
C VAL A 210 -11.42 -10.25 9.03
N ASN A 211 -12.20 -10.29 7.94
CA ASN A 211 -12.23 -9.29 6.87
C ASN A 211 -13.62 -8.64 6.81
N PHE A 212 -13.86 -7.79 5.81
CA PHE A 212 -15.12 -7.07 5.61
C PHE A 212 -15.89 -7.55 4.38
N VAL A 213 -15.76 -8.84 4.03
CA VAL A 213 -16.43 -9.43 2.85
C VAL A 213 -17.94 -9.44 3.06
N GLY A 214 -18.62 -8.40 2.57
CA GLY A 214 -20.07 -8.24 2.71
C GLY A 214 -20.87 -8.78 1.54
N GLU A 215 -20.28 -8.82 0.34
CA GLU A 215 -20.95 -9.29 -0.87
C GLU A 215 -20.72 -10.78 -1.10
N LEU A 216 -21.73 -11.61 -0.78
CA LEU A 216 -21.70 -13.06 -1.05
C LEU A 216 -21.58 -13.40 -2.55
N THR A 217 -21.96 -12.47 -3.44
CA THR A 217 -21.80 -12.61 -4.90
C THR A 217 -20.33 -12.71 -5.31
N SER A 218 -19.42 -12.15 -4.52
CA SER A 218 -17.98 -12.17 -4.80
C SER A 218 -17.38 -13.58 -4.69
N ILE A 219 -17.99 -14.47 -3.91
CA ILE A 219 -17.56 -15.86 -3.74
C ILE A 219 -17.61 -16.64 -5.07
N LYS A 220 -18.42 -16.21 -6.04
CA LYS A 220 -18.48 -16.82 -7.37
C LYS A 220 -17.13 -16.84 -8.10
N SER A 221 -16.23 -15.90 -7.79
CA SER A 221 -14.87 -15.91 -8.36
C SER A 221 -14.06 -17.12 -7.92
N LEU A 222 -14.46 -17.83 -6.86
CA LEU A 222 -13.80 -19.02 -6.33
C LEU A 222 -14.30 -20.33 -6.97
N GLU A 223 -15.38 -20.30 -7.77
CA GLU A 223 -15.92 -21.52 -8.42
C GLU A 223 -14.90 -22.20 -9.34
N VAL A 224 -13.94 -21.43 -9.86
CA VAL A 224 -12.85 -21.93 -10.71
C VAL A 224 -11.72 -22.61 -9.92
N ASN A 225 -11.64 -22.41 -8.60
CA ASN A 225 -10.62 -23.01 -7.75
C ASN A 225 -11.07 -24.39 -7.25
N HIS A 226 -11.02 -25.38 -8.13
CA HIS A 226 -11.54 -26.74 -7.87
C HIS A 226 -10.89 -27.49 -6.69
N HIS A 227 -9.69 -27.06 -6.28
CA HIS A 227 -8.94 -27.66 -5.17
C HIS A 227 -9.23 -26.99 -3.81
N LEU A 228 -9.97 -25.88 -3.79
CA LEU A 228 -10.23 -25.13 -2.58
C LEU A 228 -11.12 -25.95 -1.64
N GLN A 229 -10.61 -26.26 -0.45
CA GLN A 229 -11.37 -26.99 0.56
C GLN A 229 -12.56 -26.14 1.05
N GLN A 230 -13.74 -26.77 1.13
CA GLN A 230 -14.96 -26.14 1.65
C GLN A 230 -14.91 -25.92 3.16
#